data_AF-A0A916HB54-F1
#
_entry.id   AF-A0A916HB54-F1
#
_cell.length_a   1.000
_cell.length_b   1.000
_cell.length_c   1.000
_cell.angle_alpha   90.00
_cell.angle_beta   90.00
_cell.angle_gamma   90.00
#
_symmetry.space_group_name_H-M   'P 1'
#
loop_
_entity.id
_entity.type
_entity.pdbx_description
1 polymer ?
#
loop_
_entity_poly.entity_id
_entity_poly.type
_entity_poly.pdbx_seq_one_letter_code
_entity_poly.pdbx_strand_id
1 'polypeptide(L)'
;MSAWWGSRENVSARLRMEVEAMRAAFAETFRLVVKPGQLLYWLGTVEINLRGIPQREHSLKIVYPANYPDRPPEAYVVKPQIYSEKHQFEDGQLCLFNPKDGEGYGWNPSRSTAVTVAAWGVQWLYAYYTWRATGDWPGIEERVKG
;
A
#
# COMPACT_ATOMS: atom_id res chain seq x y z
N MET A 1 11.94 -12.86 -18.68
CA MET A 1 12.48 -11.61 -18.09
C MET A 1 13.01 -11.94 -16.71
N SER A 2 14.22 -11.49 -16.36
CA SER A 2 14.72 -11.59 -14.98
C SER A 2 13.90 -10.67 -14.08
N ALA A 3 13.61 -11.11 -12.86
CA ALA A 3 12.88 -10.29 -11.90
C ALA A 3 13.66 -9.00 -11.58
N TRP A 4 12.98 -7.85 -11.46
CA TRP A 4 13.62 -6.55 -11.19
C TRP A 4 14.42 -6.54 -9.89
N TRP A 5 14.08 -7.42 -8.95
CA TRP A 5 14.70 -7.56 -7.64
C TRP A 5 15.97 -8.43 -7.63
N GLY A 6 16.32 -9.07 -8.75
CA GLY A 6 17.49 -9.93 -8.87
C GLY A 6 17.30 -11.32 -8.27
N SER A 7 18.37 -11.92 -7.75
CA SER A 7 18.37 -13.22 -7.06
C SER A 7 18.81 -13.09 -5.61
N ARG A 8 18.79 -14.21 -4.86
CA ARG A 8 19.28 -14.23 -3.47
C ARG A 8 20.78 -13.95 -3.37
N GLU A 9 21.54 -14.36 -4.39
CA GLU A 9 22.99 -14.20 -4.51
C GLU A 9 23.36 -12.83 -5.11
N ASN A 10 22.45 -12.23 -5.88
CA ASN A 10 22.66 -10.93 -6.51
C ASN A 10 21.40 -10.06 -6.42
N VAL A 11 21.17 -9.50 -5.23
CA VAL A 11 20.04 -8.60 -4.95
C VAL A 11 20.25 -7.26 -5.66
N SER A 12 19.24 -6.79 -6.40
CA SER A 12 19.34 -5.55 -7.16
C SER A 12 19.48 -4.31 -6.27
N ALA A 13 20.14 -3.26 -6.78
CA ALA A 13 20.29 -2.00 -6.06
C ALA A 13 18.94 -1.37 -5.69
N ARG A 14 17.94 -1.49 -6.58
CA ARG A 14 16.57 -1.05 -6.29
C ARG A 14 15.99 -1.77 -5.09
N LEU A 15 16.09 -3.10 -5.01
CA LEU A 15 15.54 -3.83 -3.86
C LEU A 15 16.26 -3.46 -2.55
N ARG A 16 17.57 -3.23 -2.56
CA ARG A 16 18.30 -2.78 -1.36
C ARG A 16 17.76 -1.44 -0.86
N MET A 17 17.58 -0.48 -1.76
CA MET A 17 16.99 0.83 -1.45
C MET A 17 15.56 0.70 -0.88
N GLU A 18 14.72 -0.17 -1.45
CA GLU A 18 13.37 -0.44 -0.92
C GLU A 18 13.40 -0.98 0.50
N VAL A 19 14.29 -1.94 0.77
CA VAL A 19 14.44 -2.54 2.10
C VAL A 19 14.93 -1.50 3.10
N GLU A 20 15.97 -0.74 2.77
CA GLU A 20 16.49 0.33 3.62
C GLU A 20 15.40 1.36 3.96
N ALA A 21 14.63 1.81 2.96
CA ALA A 21 13.54 2.76 3.16
C ALA A 21 12.43 2.19 4.06
N MET A 22 11.98 0.95 3.81
CA MET A 22 10.94 0.31 4.62
C MET A 22 11.40 0.08 6.06
N ARG A 23 12.65 -0.33 6.28
CA ARG A 23 13.22 -0.47 7.62
C ARG A 23 13.34 0.87 8.34
N ALA A 24 13.75 1.93 7.65
CA ALA A 24 13.83 3.27 8.23
C ALA A 24 12.45 3.81 8.64
N ALA A 25 11.41 3.57 7.84
CA ALA A 25 10.07 4.11 8.08
C ALA A 25 9.22 3.26 9.04
N PHE A 26 9.32 1.93 8.95
CA PHE A 26 8.43 1.00 9.64
C PHE A 26 9.16 -0.04 10.49
N ALA A 27 10.47 0.06 10.67
CA ALA A 27 11.28 -0.85 11.48
C ALA A 27 10.98 -2.34 11.16
N GLU A 28 10.54 -3.10 12.17
CA GLU A 28 10.18 -4.51 12.06
C GLU A 28 8.68 -4.77 11.84
N THR A 29 7.87 -3.70 11.74
CA THR A 29 6.42 -3.80 11.57
C THR A 29 6.04 -4.41 10.21
N PHE A 30 6.86 -4.20 9.19
CA PHE A 30 6.71 -4.81 7.87
C PHE A 30 7.87 -5.76 7.58
N ARG A 31 7.54 -6.97 7.13
CA ARG A 31 8.53 -7.95 6.65
C ARG A 31 8.41 -8.16 5.15
N LEU A 32 9.55 -8.22 4.48
CA LEU A 32 9.62 -8.59 3.07
C LEU A 32 9.41 -10.10 2.94
N VAL A 33 8.46 -10.51 2.11
CA VAL A 33 8.16 -11.92 1.84
C VAL A 33 8.60 -12.27 0.43
N VAL A 34 9.54 -13.22 0.34
CA VAL A 34 10.08 -13.74 -0.92
C VAL A 34 9.63 -15.19 -1.06
N LYS A 35 8.89 -15.51 -2.11
CA LYS A 35 8.43 -16.88 -2.40
C LYS A 35 8.71 -17.23 -3.87
N PRO A 36 9.28 -18.41 -4.17
CA PRO A 36 9.49 -18.84 -5.54
C PRO A 36 8.19 -18.79 -6.36
N GLY A 37 8.26 -18.25 -7.58
CA GLY A 37 7.12 -18.16 -8.49
C GLY A 37 6.03 -17.15 -8.10
N GLN A 38 6.24 -16.35 -7.06
CA GLN A 38 5.29 -15.31 -6.64
C GLN A 38 5.91 -13.91 -6.75
N LEU A 39 5.06 -12.91 -6.88
CA LEU A 39 5.47 -11.51 -6.77
C LEU A 39 6.04 -11.24 -5.38
N LEU A 40 7.04 -10.37 -5.32
CA LEU A 40 7.62 -9.88 -4.09
C LEU A 40 6.60 -8.99 -3.37
N TYR A 41 6.45 -9.14 -2.05
CA TYR A 41 5.54 -8.30 -1.29
C TYR A 41 6.00 -8.05 0.14
N TRP A 42 5.61 -6.91 0.71
CA TRP A 42 5.70 -6.66 2.14
C TRP A 42 4.41 -7.10 2.81
N LEU A 43 4.53 -7.63 4.02
CA LEU A 43 3.41 -7.90 4.91
C LEU A 43 3.70 -7.26 6.26
N GLY A 44 2.82 -6.39 6.71
CA GLY A 44 2.97 -5.73 8.01
C GLY A 44 1.66 -5.64 8.77
N THR A 45 1.78 -5.49 10.08
CA THR A 45 0.65 -5.32 10.99
C THR A 45 0.61 -3.89 11.48
N VAL A 46 -0.51 -3.21 11.33
CA VAL A 46 -0.68 -1.81 11.73
C VAL A 46 -1.80 -1.70 12.75
N GLU A 47 -1.62 -0.81 13.73
CA GLU A 47 -2.65 -0.52 14.73
C GLU A 47 -3.30 0.83 14.45
N ILE A 48 -4.63 0.84 14.38
CA ILE A 48 -5.44 2.05 14.19
C ILE A 48 -5.92 2.54 15.55
N ASN A 49 -5.42 3.72 15.93
CA ASN A 49 -5.67 4.34 17.22
C ASN A 49 -6.86 5.31 17.15
N LEU A 50 -8.02 4.80 16.71
CA LEU A 50 -9.29 5.54 16.74
C LEU A 50 -10.18 5.04 17.88
N ARG A 51 -10.89 5.97 18.53
CA ARG A 51 -11.82 5.63 19.61
C ARG A 51 -13.07 4.97 19.03
N GLY A 52 -13.51 3.88 19.64
CA GLY A 52 -14.80 3.24 19.31
C GLY A 52 -14.78 2.33 18.08
N ILE A 53 -13.60 2.04 17.49
CA ILE A 53 -13.52 1.09 16.37
C ILE A 53 -13.56 -0.35 16.89
N PRO A 54 -14.20 -1.29 16.15
CA PRO A 54 -14.36 -2.67 16.59
C PRO A 54 -13.08 -3.51 16.49
N GLN A 55 -12.16 -3.13 15.60
CA GLN A 55 -10.89 -3.83 15.37
C GLN A 55 -9.79 -2.79 15.22
N ARG A 56 -8.73 -2.91 16.03
CA ARG A 56 -7.57 -2.00 15.98
C ARG A 56 -6.44 -2.50 15.12
N GLU A 57 -6.23 -3.81 15.07
CA GLU A 57 -5.10 -4.39 14.35
C GLU A 57 -5.48 -4.83 12.94
N HIS A 58 -4.67 -4.45 11.95
CA HIS A 58 -4.84 -4.79 10.55
C HIS A 58 -3.55 -5.30 9.93
N SER A 59 -3.64 -6.31 9.07
CA SER A 59 -2.53 -6.74 8.22
C SER A 59 -2.63 -6.07 6.85
N LEU A 60 -1.61 -5.30 6.50
CA LEU A 60 -1.43 -4.70 5.17
C LEU A 60 -0.45 -5.54 4.34
N LYS A 61 -0.82 -5.81 3.09
CA LYS A 61 0.03 -6.45 2.08
C LYS A 61 0.34 -5.45 0.98
N ILE A 62 1.62 -5.20 0.72
CA ILE A 62 2.10 -4.28 -0.32
C ILE A 62 2.82 -5.10 -1.38
N VAL A 63 2.25 -5.23 -2.58
CA VAL A 63 2.71 -6.14 -3.63
C VAL A 63 3.42 -5.36 -4.72
N TYR A 64 4.64 -5.76 -5.07
CA TYR A 64 5.33 -5.18 -6.22
C TYR A 64 4.82 -5.83 -7.51
N PRO A 65 4.32 -5.05 -8.48
CA PRO A 65 3.91 -5.59 -9.78
C PRO A 65 5.13 -6.06 -10.58
N ALA A 66 4.90 -6.88 -11.60
CA ALA A 66 5.96 -7.43 -12.44
C ALA A 66 6.78 -6.35 -13.17
N ASN A 67 6.15 -5.22 -13.51
CA ASN A 67 6.77 -4.07 -14.18
C ASN A 67 7.20 -2.96 -13.20
N TYR A 68 7.37 -3.27 -11.92
CA TYR A 68 7.98 -2.32 -10.99
C TYR A 68 9.39 -1.92 -11.47
N PRO A 69 9.77 -0.63 -11.41
CA PRO A 69 9.10 0.48 -10.74
C PRO A 69 8.21 1.36 -11.63
N ASP A 70 7.96 0.98 -12.88
CA ASP A 70 7.15 1.76 -13.82
C ASP A 70 5.70 1.89 -13.34
N ARG A 71 5.23 0.90 -12.56
CA ARG A 71 3.99 0.99 -11.78
C ARG A 71 4.27 0.94 -10.28
N PRO A 72 3.47 1.66 -9.47
CA PRO A 72 3.58 1.61 -8.02
C PRO A 72 3.21 0.23 -7.48
N PRO A 73 3.64 -0.12 -6.25
CA PRO A 73 3.12 -1.27 -5.54
C PRO A 73 1.61 -1.17 -5.30
N GLU A 74 0.95 -2.32 -5.22
CA GLU A 74 -0.47 -2.43 -4.89
C GLU A 74 -0.63 -2.67 -3.38
N ALA A 75 -1.65 -2.09 -2.76
CA ALA A 75 -1.93 -2.27 -1.34
C ALA A 75 -3.24 -3.02 -1.11
N TYR A 76 -3.25 -3.88 -0.10
CA TYR A 76 -4.41 -4.68 0.31
C TYR A 76 -4.50 -4.76 1.83
N VAL A 77 -5.71 -4.67 2.38
CA VAL A 77 -5.99 -5.09 3.76
C VAL A 77 -6.35 -6.57 3.72
N VAL A 78 -5.47 -7.41 4.27
CA VAL A 78 -5.67 -8.88 4.23
C VAL A 78 -6.25 -9.44 5.51
N LYS A 79 -6.14 -8.73 6.64
CA LYS A 79 -6.78 -9.07 7.92
C LYS A 79 -7.14 -7.82 8.72
N PRO A 80 -8.31 -7.77 9.39
CA PRO A 80 -9.49 -8.55 9.01
C PRO A 80 -9.84 -8.29 7.53
N GLN A 81 -10.66 -9.16 6.93
CA GLN A 81 -11.16 -8.89 5.59
C GLN A 81 -12.11 -7.69 5.65
N ILE A 82 -11.78 -6.63 4.93
CA ILE A 82 -12.55 -5.39 4.88
C ILE A 82 -12.95 -5.14 3.43
N TYR A 83 -14.23 -4.82 3.25
CA TYR A 83 -14.77 -4.31 2.01
C TYR A 83 -15.22 -2.86 2.19
N SER A 84 -14.96 -2.04 1.18
CA SER A 84 -15.37 -0.66 1.06
C SER A 84 -15.90 -0.41 -0.35
N GLU A 85 -17.11 0.12 -0.46
CA GLU A 85 -17.64 0.62 -1.74
C GLU A 85 -16.93 1.90 -2.22
N LYS A 86 -16.15 2.53 -1.34
CA LYS A 86 -15.33 3.70 -1.62
C LYS A 86 -13.86 3.33 -1.64
N HIS A 87 -13.13 3.85 -2.63
CA HIS A 87 -11.67 3.78 -2.70
C HIS A 87 -11.08 2.36 -2.56
N GLN A 88 -11.80 1.34 -3.02
CA GLN A 88 -11.31 -0.03 -3.12
C GLN A 88 -11.84 -0.63 -4.42
N PHE A 89 -10.99 -1.33 -5.16
CA PHE A 89 -11.36 -2.04 -6.37
C PHE A 89 -11.99 -3.40 -6.02
N GLU A 90 -12.66 -4.03 -7.00
CA GLU A 90 -13.38 -5.29 -6.81
C GLU A 90 -12.49 -6.46 -6.33
N ASP A 91 -11.22 -6.45 -6.71
CA ASP A 91 -10.22 -7.43 -6.30
C ASP A 91 -9.67 -7.18 -4.88
N GLY A 92 -10.14 -6.13 -4.21
CA GLY A 92 -9.72 -5.71 -2.88
C GLY A 92 -8.53 -4.76 -2.85
N GLN A 93 -7.95 -4.42 -4.01
CA GLN A 93 -6.87 -3.44 -4.10
C GLN A 93 -7.37 -2.08 -3.59
N LEU A 94 -6.60 -1.44 -2.73
CA LEU A 94 -6.90 -0.10 -2.27
C LEU A 94 -6.67 0.92 -3.40
N CYS A 95 -7.65 1.78 -3.64
CA CYS A 95 -7.47 2.96 -4.47
C CYS A 95 -6.83 4.05 -3.59
N LEU A 96 -5.52 4.25 -3.76
CA LEU A 96 -4.73 5.17 -2.94
C LEU A 96 -4.44 6.51 -3.62
N PHE A 97 -4.80 6.64 -4.88
CA PHE A 97 -4.31 7.69 -5.77
C PHE A 97 -5.36 8.75 -6.02
N ASN A 98 -5.00 10.02 -5.87
CA ASN A 98 -5.84 11.13 -6.30
C ASN A 98 -5.53 11.47 -7.77
N PRO A 99 -6.52 11.46 -8.68
CA PRO A 99 -6.32 11.85 -10.08
C PRO A 99 -5.69 13.23 -10.28
N LYS A 100 -5.79 14.12 -9.29
CA LYS A 100 -5.21 15.47 -9.34
C LYS A 100 -3.70 15.52 -9.10
N ASP A 101 -3.07 14.44 -8.66
CA ASP A 101 -1.64 14.39 -8.36
C ASP A 101 -0.76 14.26 -9.63
N GLY A 102 -1.34 14.47 -10.82
CA GLY A 102 -0.64 14.51 -12.11
C GLY A 102 -0.39 13.13 -12.73
N GLU A 103 0.42 13.10 -13.79
CA GLU A 103 0.79 11.84 -14.46
C GLU A 103 1.52 10.92 -13.47
N GLY A 104 1.05 9.67 -13.35
CA GLY A 104 1.57 8.72 -12.36
C GLY A 104 1.00 8.89 -10.95
N TYR A 105 0.04 9.80 -10.73
CA TYR A 105 -0.64 10.00 -9.44
C TYR A 105 0.33 10.27 -8.27
N GLY A 106 1.35 11.11 -8.52
CA GLY A 106 2.42 11.38 -7.55
C GLY A 106 3.47 10.26 -7.40
N TRP A 107 3.32 9.12 -8.07
CA TRP A 107 4.36 8.09 -8.13
C TRP A 107 5.48 8.50 -9.09
N ASN A 108 6.70 8.60 -8.56
CA ASN A 108 7.91 8.78 -9.34
C ASN A 108 8.75 7.49 -9.33
N PRO A 109 8.87 6.75 -10.45
CA PRO A 109 9.62 5.49 -10.54
C PRO A 109 11.08 5.57 -10.07
N SER A 110 11.70 6.75 -10.12
CA SER A 110 13.10 6.97 -9.73
C SER A 110 13.30 7.31 -8.25
N ARG A 111 12.25 7.75 -7.53
CA ARG A 111 12.35 8.26 -6.15
C ARG A 111 11.40 7.62 -5.16
N SER A 112 10.25 7.14 -5.62
CA SER A 112 9.21 6.60 -4.76
C SER A 112 9.52 5.16 -4.38
N THR A 113 9.11 4.76 -3.18
CA THR A 113 9.34 3.43 -2.63
C THR A 113 8.04 2.86 -2.09
N ALA A 114 8.05 1.58 -1.70
CA ALA A 114 6.93 0.95 -1.00
C ALA A 114 6.53 1.66 0.29
N VAL A 115 7.41 2.49 0.88
CA VAL A 115 7.07 3.33 2.05
C VAL A 115 5.89 4.24 1.75
N THR A 116 5.86 4.86 0.58
CA THR A 116 4.79 5.76 0.16
C THR A 116 3.45 5.02 0.13
N VAL A 117 3.42 3.84 -0.50
CA VAL A 117 2.20 3.03 -0.63
C VAL A 117 1.77 2.44 0.71
N ALA A 118 2.71 1.99 1.56
CA ALA A 118 2.42 1.51 2.90
C ALA A 118 1.82 2.62 3.78
N ALA A 119 2.39 3.83 3.73
CA ALA A 119 1.88 4.99 4.47
C ALA A 119 0.47 5.38 3.99
N TRP A 120 0.22 5.38 2.69
CA TRP A 120 -1.12 5.59 2.14
C TRP A 120 -2.10 4.49 2.53
N GLY A 121 -1.68 3.21 2.57
CA GLY A 121 -2.51 2.12 3.07
C GLY A 121 -2.92 2.30 4.54
N VAL A 122 -2.03 2.84 5.38
CA VAL A 122 -2.37 3.22 6.76
C VAL A 122 -3.38 4.37 6.78
N GLN A 123 -3.15 5.43 6.00
CA GLN A 123 -4.08 6.57 5.90
C GLN A 123 -5.46 6.13 5.40
N TRP A 124 -5.50 5.20 4.45
CA TRP A 124 -6.73 4.61 3.94
C TRP A 124 -7.52 3.91 5.05
N LEU A 125 -6.87 3.17 5.96
CA LEU A 125 -7.55 2.55 7.11
C LEU A 125 -8.16 3.58 8.06
N TYR A 126 -7.43 4.68 8.36
CA TYR A 126 -7.98 5.78 9.14
C TYR A 126 -9.19 6.43 8.43
N ALA A 127 -9.09 6.60 7.11
CA ALA A 127 -10.16 7.17 6.31
C ALA A 127 -11.39 6.27 6.27
N TYR A 128 -11.19 4.95 6.08
CA TYR A 128 -12.23 3.95 6.13
C TYR A 128 -12.99 4.01 7.46
N TYR A 129 -12.31 3.93 8.60
CA TYR A 129 -13.00 3.95 9.90
C TYR A 129 -13.68 5.28 10.20
N THR A 130 -13.10 6.40 9.75
CA THR A 130 -13.75 7.70 9.84
C THR A 130 -15.05 7.70 9.03
N TRP A 131 -15.00 7.28 7.77
CA TRP A 131 -16.18 7.16 6.91
C TRP A 131 -17.25 6.23 7.50
N ARG A 132 -16.86 5.07 8.04
CA ARG A 132 -17.81 4.15 8.69
C ARG A 132 -18.49 4.77 9.92
N ALA A 133 -17.83 5.71 10.60
CA ALA A 133 -18.36 6.38 11.78
C ALA A 133 -19.21 7.61 11.44
N THR A 134 -18.87 8.35 10.39
CA THR A 134 -19.47 9.67 10.07
C THR A 134 -20.38 9.65 8.85
N GLY A 135 -20.20 8.69 7.94
CA GLY A 135 -20.80 8.68 6.60
C GLY A 135 -19.99 9.45 5.55
N ASP A 136 -18.95 10.20 5.96
CA ASP A 136 -18.13 11.04 5.10
C ASP A 136 -16.68 10.55 5.00
N TRP A 137 -16.20 10.34 3.78
CA TRP A 137 -14.79 10.00 3.56
C TRP A 137 -13.91 11.24 3.79
N PRO A 138 -12.89 11.17 4.65
CA PRO A 138 -12.02 12.32 4.88
C PRO A 138 -11.12 12.58 3.67
N GLY A 139 -11.13 13.82 3.19
CA GLY A 139 -10.38 14.25 2.01
C GLY A 139 -11.29 14.76 0.89
N ILE A 140 -10.69 15.14 -0.23
CA ILE A 140 -11.44 15.62 -1.39
C ILE A 140 -11.87 14.39 -2.20
N GLU A 141 -13.15 14.02 -2.10
CA GLU A 141 -13.76 13.12 -3.07
C GLU A 141 -14.18 13.91 -4.31
N GLU A 142 -13.73 13.50 -5.49
CA GLU A 142 -14.32 14.01 -6.72
C GLU A 142 -15.75 13.51 -6.83
N ARG A 143 -16.72 14.42 -6.70
CA ARG A 143 -18.05 14.17 -7.20
C ARG A 143 -17.99 14.39 -8.70
N VAL A 144 -18.01 13.30 -9.48
CA VAL A 144 -18.40 13.42 -10.88
C VAL A 144 -19.83 13.97 -10.84
N LYS A 145 -19.99 15.23 -11.20
CA LYS A 145 -21.32 15.81 -11.39
C LYS A 145 -21.92 15.07 -12.60
N GLY A 146 -22.88 14.20 -12.33
CA GLY A 146 -23.82 13.73 -13.35
C GLY A 146 -24.71 14.87 -13.83
#